data_AF-A0AAT9QPR9-F1
#
_entry.id   AF-A0AAT9QPR9-F1
#
_cell.length_a   1.000
_cell.length_b   1.000
_cell.length_c   1.000
_cell.angle_alpha   90.00
_cell.angle_beta   90.00
_cell.angle_gamma   90.00
#
_symmetry.space_group_name_H-M   'P 1'
#
loop_
_entity.id
_entity.type
_entity.pdbx_description
1 polymer ?
#
loop_
_entity_poly.entity_id
_entity_poly.type
_entity_poly.pdbx_seq_one_letter_code
_entity_poly.pdbx_strand_id
1 'polypeptide(L)'
;MGQDTFEEQLEGLEITYEDYEPGFGNPTGIARTHELTLFAYDATPSTESLAADAASASSPALLQATPEYLHSAGVFGDWTPVDRSTPARARLEDRLDFLFDFYAGQVEQRRWYGFWNYGDVMHTYDFDRHVWRYDVGGYAWDNSELSPDLWLWYSYLRSGRADIFRFAEAMTRHTGEVDVYHLGPWKGLGSRHNVQHWGCSAKQLRISTPAYRRFHYYLTADERTGDLLTELVDSDQNFLGLDPVRKVRPDAETYRPNRGALGVGLGTDWGSLAAIWLTDWERTGNPRSRDRLLGTMADIGALKYGFLTGEALYDLDKGRFDTGREQISVSHLSAVFGLVEICSELVDLVADPEFERAWLQYCRLFLASKEEQVEAVGQPLEGIYLTQAHSRLTAYAAARLQDRDLASRAWDSFAEGGEHLNHASAFSLRKIEPPLVLLPVDEAPTVSTNDTAQFGLAVIQNLALVGHYLD
;
A
#
# COMPACT_ATOMS: atom_id res chain seq x y z
N MET A 1 0.71 -28.49 7.00
CA MET A 1 1.87 -29.25 7.50
C MET A 1 1.65 -29.70 8.95
N GLY A 2 0.42 -30.12 9.33
CA GLY A 2 0.10 -30.50 10.72
C GLY A 2 0.21 -29.36 11.73
N GLN A 3 -0.03 -28.11 11.31
CA GLN A 3 0.02 -26.93 12.18
C GLN A 3 -1.38 -26.70 12.77
N ASP A 4 -1.60 -27.19 13.99
CA ASP A 4 -2.91 -27.21 14.63
C ASP A 4 -3.03 -26.15 15.76
N THR A 5 -1.91 -25.50 16.11
CA THR A 5 -1.83 -24.44 17.13
C THR A 5 -1.26 -23.14 16.55
N PHE A 6 -1.50 -22.00 17.22
CA PHE A 6 -0.89 -20.72 16.82
C PHE A 6 0.63 -20.74 16.91
N GLU A 7 1.20 -21.46 17.88
CA GLU A 7 2.66 -21.61 18.01
C GLU A 7 3.27 -22.30 16.78
N GLU A 8 2.71 -23.44 16.36
CA GLU A 8 3.18 -24.17 15.16
C GLU A 8 2.98 -23.37 13.87
N GLN A 9 1.91 -22.56 13.80
CA GLN A 9 1.65 -21.67 12.67
C GLN A 9 2.69 -20.55 12.58
N LEU A 10 3.04 -19.94 13.72
CA LEU A 10 4.10 -18.92 13.80
C LEU A 10 5.49 -19.52 13.54
N GLU A 11 5.76 -20.75 13.98
CA GLU A 11 7.01 -21.45 13.62
C GLU A 11 7.10 -21.68 12.09
N GLY A 12 5.98 -22.02 11.45
CA GLY A 12 5.90 -22.08 9.99
C GLY A 12 6.16 -20.74 9.31
N LEU A 13 5.62 -19.66 9.86
CA LEU A 13 5.82 -18.29 9.36
C LEU A 13 7.30 -17.90 9.31
N GLU A 14 8.10 -18.28 10.31
CA GLU A 14 9.53 -17.95 10.36
C GLU A 14 10.35 -18.56 9.22
N ILE A 15 9.89 -19.66 8.61
CA ILE A 15 10.64 -20.34 7.53
C ILE A 15 10.10 -20.04 6.14
N THR A 16 8.77 -20.02 5.95
CA THR A 16 8.16 -19.82 4.62
C THR A 16 7.57 -18.42 4.42
N TYR A 17 7.55 -17.60 5.46
CA TYR A 17 6.86 -16.31 5.47
C TYR A 17 5.34 -16.42 5.27
N GLU A 18 4.76 -17.60 5.47
CA GLU A 18 3.31 -17.84 5.40
C GLU A 18 2.70 -17.94 6.80
N ASP A 19 1.69 -17.12 7.07
CA ASP A 19 0.85 -17.25 8.26
C ASP A 19 -0.35 -18.16 7.95
N TYR A 20 -0.21 -19.47 8.19
CA TYR A 20 -1.24 -20.46 7.92
C TYR A 20 -2.27 -20.56 9.05
N GLU A 21 -3.54 -20.85 8.72
CA GLU A 21 -4.56 -21.26 9.70
C GLU A 21 -5.59 -22.18 9.02
N PRO A 22 -6.02 -23.29 9.65
CA PRO A 22 -6.99 -24.19 9.06
C PRO A 22 -8.27 -23.50 8.59
N GLY A 23 -8.63 -23.68 7.32
CA GLY A 23 -9.83 -23.11 6.71
C GLY A 23 -9.68 -21.69 6.17
N PHE A 24 -8.56 -21.00 6.40
CA PHE A 24 -8.35 -19.62 5.94
C PHE A 24 -7.91 -19.50 4.47
N GLY A 25 -7.24 -20.52 3.93
CA GLY A 25 -6.88 -20.64 2.52
C GLY A 25 -8.09 -20.95 1.63
N ASN A 26 -9.11 -20.08 1.65
CA ASN A 26 -10.41 -20.32 1.03
C ASN A 26 -10.76 -19.20 0.03
N PRO A 27 -11.05 -19.51 -1.25
CA PRO A 27 -11.41 -18.52 -2.26
C PRO A 27 -12.87 -18.04 -2.18
N THR A 28 -13.68 -18.57 -1.25
CA THR A 28 -15.11 -18.22 -1.17
C THR A 28 -15.28 -16.74 -0.86
N GLY A 29 -15.63 -15.99 -1.90
CA GLY A 29 -15.94 -14.57 -1.85
C GLY A 29 -14.97 -13.64 -2.54
N ILE A 30 -13.90 -14.16 -3.16
CA ILE A 30 -13.10 -13.39 -4.11
C ILE A 30 -13.93 -13.07 -5.37
N ALA A 31 -13.51 -12.07 -6.14
CA ALA A 31 -14.15 -11.68 -7.39
C ALA A 31 -13.14 -11.56 -8.53
N ARG A 32 -13.67 -11.38 -9.75
CA ARG A 32 -12.89 -11.08 -10.95
C ARG A 32 -13.79 -10.41 -11.98
N THR A 33 -13.37 -9.25 -12.46
CA THR A 33 -14.05 -8.52 -13.53
C THR A 33 -13.39 -8.79 -14.89
N HIS A 34 -14.20 -8.93 -15.93
CA HIS A 34 -13.76 -9.06 -17.32
C HIS A 34 -14.38 -7.94 -18.16
N GLU A 35 -13.57 -7.28 -18.96
CA GLU A 35 -14.04 -6.26 -19.91
C GLU A 35 -14.35 -6.93 -21.25
N LEU A 36 -15.59 -6.74 -21.73
CA LEU A 36 -16.09 -7.31 -22.98
C LEU A 36 -16.64 -6.17 -23.84
N THR A 37 -16.15 -6.07 -25.08
CA THR A 37 -16.66 -5.11 -26.07
C THR A 37 -17.45 -5.85 -27.15
N LEU A 38 -18.65 -5.34 -27.47
CA LEU A 38 -19.50 -5.87 -28.52
C LEU A 38 -19.52 -4.91 -29.72
N PHE A 39 -19.11 -5.40 -30.89
CA PHE A 39 -19.15 -4.67 -32.16
C PHE A 39 -20.30 -5.22 -33.01
N ALA A 40 -21.27 -4.36 -33.34
CA ALA A 40 -22.45 -4.75 -34.10
C ALA A 40 -22.36 -4.25 -35.55
N TYR A 41 -22.69 -5.13 -36.49
CA TYR A 41 -22.64 -4.86 -37.92
C TYR A 41 -23.94 -5.28 -38.61
N ASP A 42 -24.37 -4.51 -39.61
CA ASP A 42 -25.55 -4.84 -40.44
C ASP A 42 -25.27 -6.00 -41.42
N ALA A 43 -24.00 -6.18 -41.80
CA ALA A 43 -23.51 -7.28 -42.64
C ALA A 43 -22.08 -7.64 -42.24
N THR A 44 -21.54 -8.76 -42.75
CA THR A 44 -20.16 -9.16 -42.48
C THR A 44 -19.18 -8.02 -42.80
N PRO A 45 -18.39 -7.54 -41.82
CA PRO A 45 -17.47 -6.43 -42.03
C PRO A 45 -16.24 -6.84 -42.83
N SER A 46 -15.46 -5.84 -43.25
CA SER A 46 -14.13 -6.07 -43.81
C SER A 46 -13.16 -6.62 -42.76
N THR A 47 -12.12 -7.32 -43.22
CA THR A 47 -11.03 -7.79 -42.34
C THR A 47 -10.34 -6.62 -41.64
N GLU A 48 -10.19 -5.50 -42.32
CA GLU A 48 -9.58 -4.28 -41.79
C GLU A 48 -10.40 -3.69 -40.64
N SER A 49 -11.73 -3.69 -40.76
CA SER A 49 -12.63 -3.27 -39.67
C SER A 49 -12.52 -4.18 -38.45
N LEU A 50 -12.52 -5.51 -38.65
CA LEU A 50 -12.34 -6.47 -37.55
C LEU A 50 -10.99 -6.31 -36.84
N ALA A 51 -9.92 -6.06 -37.59
CA ALA A 51 -8.60 -5.80 -37.02
C ALA A 51 -8.56 -4.49 -36.21
N ALA A 52 -9.21 -3.44 -36.70
CA ALA A 52 -9.32 -2.16 -35.99
C ALA A 52 -10.12 -2.31 -34.68
N ASP A 53 -11.23 -3.03 -34.71
CA ASP A 53 -12.04 -3.33 -33.52
C ASP A 53 -11.25 -4.14 -32.48
N ALA A 54 -10.54 -5.18 -32.92
CA ALA A 54 -9.71 -6.00 -32.03
C ALA A 54 -8.59 -5.18 -31.38
N ALA A 55 -7.95 -4.29 -32.13
CA ALA A 55 -6.93 -3.38 -31.61
C ALA A 55 -7.54 -2.38 -30.60
N SER A 56 -8.70 -1.81 -30.92
CA SER A 56 -9.43 -0.87 -30.06
C SER A 56 -9.90 -1.52 -28.76
N ALA A 57 -10.37 -2.77 -28.79
CA ALA A 57 -10.81 -3.50 -27.60
C ALA A 57 -9.63 -3.96 -26.72
N SER A 58 -8.47 -4.20 -27.32
CA SER A 58 -7.28 -4.67 -26.59
C SER A 58 -6.51 -3.52 -25.92
N SER A 59 -6.68 -2.29 -26.40
CA SER A 59 -6.12 -1.09 -25.77
C SER A 59 -7.06 0.10 -25.99
N PRO A 60 -8.13 0.22 -25.18
CA PRO A 60 -9.08 1.32 -25.29
C PRO A 60 -8.40 2.68 -25.13
N ALA A 61 -8.78 3.65 -25.96
CA ALA A 61 -8.26 5.01 -25.84
C ALA A 61 -8.87 5.71 -24.62
N LEU A 62 -8.04 6.37 -23.81
CA LEU A 62 -8.48 7.13 -22.63
C LEU A 62 -8.04 8.60 -22.75
N LEU A 63 -8.98 9.52 -22.50
CA LEU A 63 -8.67 10.94 -22.32
C LEU A 63 -8.32 11.18 -20.87
N GLN A 64 -7.20 11.85 -20.63
CA GLN A 64 -6.65 12.08 -19.29
C GLN A 64 -6.17 13.53 -19.17
N ALA A 65 -6.26 14.08 -17.95
CA ALA A 65 -5.71 15.39 -17.64
C ALA A 65 -4.16 15.35 -17.60
N THR A 66 -3.51 16.50 -17.75
CA THR A 66 -2.04 16.55 -17.65
C THR A 66 -1.58 16.43 -16.19
N PRO A 67 -0.37 15.91 -15.93
CA PRO A 67 0.23 15.88 -14.60
C PRO A 67 0.17 17.22 -13.86
N GLU A 68 0.43 18.34 -14.55
CA GLU A 68 0.43 19.67 -13.95
C GLU A 68 -0.96 20.10 -13.50
N TYR A 69 -1.99 19.79 -14.28
CA TYR A 69 -3.37 20.08 -13.90
C TYR A 69 -3.80 19.23 -12.70
N LEU A 70 -3.53 17.92 -12.73
CA LEU A 70 -3.83 17.01 -11.62
C LEU A 70 -3.13 17.47 -10.33
N HIS A 71 -1.85 17.84 -10.41
CA HIS A 71 -1.11 18.37 -9.27
C HIS A 71 -1.72 19.67 -8.74
N SER A 72 -2.17 20.56 -9.62
CA SER A 72 -2.79 21.83 -9.21
C SER A 72 -4.12 21.68 -8.45
N ALA A 73 -4.74 20.49 -8.51
CA ALA A 73 -5.96 20.20 -7.77
C ALA A 73 -5.70 19.98 -6.26
N GLY A 74 -4.46 19.68 -5.85
CA GLY A 74 -4.10 19.52 -4.44
C GLY A 74 -4.74 18.30 -3.77
N VAL A 75 -4.89 17.19 -4.51
CA VAL A 75 -5.48 15.93 -4.02
C VAL A 75 -4.48 14.78 -4.15
N PHE A 76 -4.74 13.68 -3.41
CA PHE A 76 -3.87 12.50 -3.32
C PHE A 76 -2.52 12.75 -2.62
N GLY A 77 -2.45 13.66 -1.65
CA GLY A 77 -1.27 13.83 -0.79
C GLY A 77 -0.04 14.37 -1.52
N ASP A 78 1.15 13.93 -1.09
CA ASP A 78 2.41 14.60 -1.41
C ASP A 78 3.09 14.05 -2.68
N TRP A 79 2.94 14.75 -3.80
CA TRP A 79 3.63 14.42 -5.05
C TRP A 79 3.81 15.66 -5.93
N THR A 80 4.72 15.62 -6.91
CA THR A 80 4.96 16.71 -7.88
C THR A 80 5.24 16.11 -9.26
N PRO A 81 4.91 16.79 -10.38
CA PRO A 81 5.28 16.31 -11.72
C PRO A 81 6.77 16.00 -11.86
N VAL A 82 7.12 15.07 -12.76
CA VAL A 82 8.51 14.65 -12.99
C VAL A 82 9.39 15.86 -13.28
N ASP A 83 10.49 16.00 -12.53
CA ASP A 83 11.48 17.04 -12.73
C ASP A 83 12.88 16.45 -12.83
N ARG A 84 13.56 16.68 -13.96
CA ARG A 84 14.92 16.22 -14.26
C ARG A 84 15.91 17.39 -14.38
N SER A 85 15.57 18.55 -13.85
CA SER A 85 16.32 19.81 -13.99
C SER A 85 17.74 19.77 -13.40
N THR A 86 18.01 18.91 -12.41
CA THR A 86 19.34 18.70 -11.84
C THR A 86 19.82 17.26 -12.03
N PRO A 87 21.14 17.01 -12.08
CA PRO A 87 21.67 15.65 -12.17
C PRO A 87 21.22 14.73 -11.02
N ALA A 88 21.02 15.27 -9.81
CA ALA A 88 20.54 14.49 -8.67
C ALA A 88 19.09 14.03 -8.88
N ARG A 89 18.21 14.95 -9.29
CA ARG A 89 16.82 14.63 -9.62
C ARG A 89 16.72 13.66 -10.78
N ALA A 90 17.45 13.90 -11.86
CA ALA A 90 17.48 13.02 -13.02
C ALA A 90 17.88 11.59 -12.66
N ARG A 91 18.89 11.39 -11.79
CA ARG A 91 19.30 10.06 -11.32
C ARG A 91 18.21 9.33 -10.54
N LEU A 92 17.41 10.04 -9.73
CA LEU A 92 16.31 9.41 -8.99
C LEU A 92 15.17 9.03 -9.93
N GLU A 93 14.83 9.91 -10.88
CA GLU A 93 13.81 9.61 -11.91
C GLU A 93 14.24 8.46 -12.83
N ASP A 94 15.53 8.37 -13.21
CA ASP A 94 16.08 7.22 -13.97
C ASP A 94 15.95 5.89 -13.20
N ARG A 95 16.06 5.93 -11.86
CA ARG A 95 15.88 4.75 -11.02
C ARG A 95 14.41 4.34 -10.92
N LEU A 96 13.49 5.30 -10.87
CA LEU A 96 12.05 5.02 -10.93
C LEU A 96 11.67 4.37 -12.27
N ASP A 97 12.17 4.91 -13.38
CA ASP A 97 11.97 4.33 -14.71
C ASP A 97 12.56 2.92 -14.80
N PHE A 98 13.79 2.71 -14.33
CA PHE A 98 14.42 1.38 -14.30
C PHE A 98 13.57 0.35 -13.55
N LEU A 99 13.07 0.71 -12.36
CA LEU A 99 12.26 -0.19 -11.55
C LEU A 99 10.94 -0.51 -12.25
N PHE A 100 10.25 0.49 -12.80
CA PHE A 100 9.03 0.25 -13.57
C PHE A 100 9.29 -0.67 -14.77
N ASP A 101 10.29 -0.36 -15.60
CA ASP A 101 10.61 -1.13 -16.80
C ASP A 101 10.99 -2.58 -16.45
N PHE A 102 11.67 -2.80 -15.33
CA PHE A 102 11.96 -4.14 -14.81
C PHE A 102 10.67 -4.92 -14.52
N TYR A 103 9.74 -4.37 -13.75
CA TYR A 103 8.47 -5.05 -13.43
C TYR A 103 7.58 -5.26 -14.67
N ALA A 104 7.48 -4.26 -15.53
CA ALA A 104 6.79 -4.38 -16.81
C ALA A 104 7.36 -5.52 -17.67
N GLY A 105 8.69 -5.65 -17.72
CA GLY A 105 9.37 -6.76 -18.39
C GLY A 105 9.15 -8.12 -17.72
N GLN A 106 9.10 -8.18 -16.39
CA GLN A 106 8.89 -9.43 -15.66
C GLN A 106 7.53 -10.07 -15.96
N VAL A 107 6.47 -9.29 -16.22
CA VAL A 107 5.14 -9.84 -16.55
C VAL A 107 5.21 -10.82 -17.71
N GLU A 108 5.83 -10.41 -18.82
CA GLU A 108 6.03 -11.29 -19.97
C GLU A 108 7.02 -12.39 -19.61
N GLN A 109 8.24 -12.06 -19.16
CA GLN A 109 9.30 -13.05 -18.92
C GLN A 109 8.91 -14.18 -17.95
N ARG A 110 8.09 -13.87 -16.94
CA ARG A 110 7.63 -14.80 -15.91
C ARG A 110 6.23 -15.35 -16.15
N ARG A 111 5.59 -14.90 -17.24
CA ARG A 111 4.23 -15.28 -17.62
C ARG A 111 3.24 -15.07 -16.47
N TRP A 112 3.28 -13.88 -15.86
CA TRP A 112 2.29 -13.45 -14.86
C TRP A 112 0.94 -13.11 -15.54
N TYR A 113 0.42 -14.11 -16.23
CA TYR A 113 -0.84 -14.13 -16.93
C TYR A 113 -1.75 -15.18 -16.32
N GLY A 114 -3.02 -15.13 -16.67
CA GLY A 114 -4.00 -16.12 -16.27
C GLY A 114 -5.26 -15.48 -15.72
N PHE A 115 -6.32 -16.28 -15.67
CA PHE A 115 -7.66 -15.84 -15.28
C PHE A 115 -7.68 -15.18 -13.89
N TRP A 116 -6.99 -15.78 -12.92
CA TRP A 116 -6.88 -15.24 -11.56
C TRP A 116 -5.66 -14.34 -11.37
N ASN A 117 -4.57 -14.57 -12.11
CA ASN A 117 -3.26 -14.02 -11.76
C ASN A 117 -2.97 -12.66 -12.43
N TYR A 118 -3.46 -12.44 -13.66
CA TYR A 118 -3.05 -11.27 -14.43
C TYR A 118 -3.41 -9.96 -13.70
N GLY A 119 -2.40 -9.11 -13.55
CA GLY A 119 -2.46 -7.82 -12.87
C GLY A 119 -1.57 -7.75 -11.63
N ASP A 120 -1.31 -8.88 -10.97
CA ASP A 120 -0.40 -8.93 -9.81
C ASP A 120 1.06 -9.20 -10.21
N VAL A 121 1.95 -9.00 -9.24
CA VAL A 121 3.39 -9.27 -9.31
C VAL A 121 3.79 -10.20 -8.16
N MET A 122 5.01 -10.75 -8.19
CA MET A 122 5.52 -11.54 -7.06
C MET A 122 6.34 -10.69 -6.09
N HIS A 123 6.48 -11.17 -4.85
CA HIS A 123 6.99 -10.43 -3.70
C HIS A 123 8.52 -10.49 -3.56
N THR A 124 9.13 -11.69 -3.61
CA THR A 124 10.60 -11.86 -3.44
C THR A 124 11.21 -12.85 -4.42
N TYR A 125 12.46 -12.60 -4.76
CA TYR A 125 13.24 -13.39 -5.71
C TYR A 125 14.12 -14.47 -5.06
N ASP A 126 14.34 -15.55 -5.80
CA ASP A 126 15.28 -16.62 -5.51
C ASP A 126 16.43 -16.56 -6.51
N PHE A 127 17.58 -16.06 -6.07
CA PHE A 127 18.76 -15.86 -6.94
C PHE A 127 19.53 -17.15 -7.22
N ASP A 128 19.27 -18.23 -6.46
CA ASP A 128 19.87 -19.55 -6.74
C ASP A 128 19.12 -20.25 -7.87
N ARG A 129 17.79 -20.14 -7.89
CA ARG A 129 16.91 -20.72 -8.93
C ARG A 129 16.62 -19.76 -10.09
N HIS A 130 16.99 -18.48 -9.97
CA HIS A 130 16.68 -17.41 -10.93
C HIS A 130 15.18 -17.30 -11.25
N VAL A 131 14.35 -17.38 -10.22
CA VAL A 131 12.89 -17.25 -10.29
C VAL A 131 12.37 -16.42 -9.13
N TRP A 132 11.21 -15.81 -9.31
CA TRP A 132 10.44 -15.34 -8.16
C TRP A 132 9.99 -16.55 -7.33
N ARG A 133 9.86 -16.38 -6.01
CA ARG A 133 9.58 -17.47 -5.04
C ARG A 133 8.11 -17.90 -5.08
N TYR A 134 7.63 -18.28 -6.26
CA TYR A 134 6.24 -18.66 -6.54
C TYR A 134 5.72 -19.83 -5.70
N ASP A 135 6.62 -20.61 -5.09
CA ASP A 135 6.35 -21.83 -4.34
C ASP A 135 6.70 -21.74 -2.85
N VAL A 136 7.10 -20.56 -2.33
CA VAL A 136 7.52 -20.40 -0.93
C VAL A 136 6.63 -19.40 -0.20
N GLY A 137 5.52 -19.90 0.35
CA GLY A 137 4.67 -19.19 1.30
C GLY A 137 4.41 -17.73 0.94
N GLY A 138 4.78 -16.81 1.84
CA GLY A 138 4.58 -15.37 1.67
C GLY A 138 5.49 -14.70 0.64
N TYR A 139 6.37 -15.42 -0.07
CA TYR A 139 7.25 -14.77 -1.05
C TYR A 139 6.74 -14.81 -2.49
N ALA A 140 5.56 -15.40 -2.72
CA ALA A 140 4.96 -15.59 -4.03
C ALA A 140 4.16 -14.35 -4.48
N TRP A 141 2.84 -14.43 -4.70
CA TRP A 141 2.02 -13.28 -5.12
C TRP A 141 2.01 -12.18 -4.06
N ASP A 142 2.17 -10.93 -4.51
CA ASP A 142 2.49 -9.78 -3.65
C ASP A 142 1.26 -9.14 -3.00
N ASN A 143 0.09 -9.24 -3.62
CA ASN A 143 -1.18 -8.82 -3.03
C ASN A 143 -1.13 -7.43 -2.35
N SER A 144 -0.52 -6.43 -3.01
CA SER A 144 -0.39 -5.07 -2.49
C SER A 144 0.43 -4.90 -1.19
N GLU A 145 1.32 -5.82 -0.84
CA GLU A 145 2.16 -5.68 0.35
C GLU A 145 3.13 -4.49 0.20
N LEU A 146 3.15 -3.60 1.21
CA LEU A 146 3.91 -2.35 1.17
C LEU A 146 3.56 -1.43 -0.01
N SER A 147 2.31 -1.43 -0.47
CA SER A 147 1.73 -0.40 -1.34
C SER A 147 2.36 -0.21 -2.74
N PRO A 148 2.67 -1.26 -3.53
CA PRO A 148 3.06 -1.08 -4.93
C PRO A 148 1.99 -0.36 -5.75
N ASP A 149 0.69 -0.51 -5.39
CA ASP A 149 -0.41 0.23 -6.01
C ASP A 149 -0.20 1.75 -5.88
N LEU A 150 0.18 2.25 -4.70
CA LEU A 150 0.46 3.68 -4.50
C LEU A 150 1.67 4.11 -5.32
N TRP A 151 2.76 3.33 -5.31
CA TRP A 151 3.95 3.65 -6.10
C TRP A 151 3.62 3.81 -7.59
N LEU A 152 2.86 2.88 -8.16
CA LEU A 152 2.47 2.90 -9.57
C LEU A 152 1.52 4.05 -9.89
N TRP A 153 0.50 4.28 -9.05
CA TRP A 153 -0.43 5.38 -9.27
C TRP A 153 0.23 6.74 -9.14
N TYR A 154 1.11 6.95 -8.15
CA TYR A 154 1.90 8.18 -8.08
C TYR A 154 2.85 8.31 -9.28
N SER A 155 3.51 7.23 -9.69
CA SER A 155 4.37 7.25 -10.89
C SER A 155 3.58 7.68 -12.13
N TYR A 156 2.31 7.24 -12.27
CA TYR A 156 1.42 7.70 -13.32
C TYR A 156 1.06 9.19 -13.17
N LEU A 157 0.58 9.62 -11.99
CA LEU A 157 0.18 11.02 -11.75
C LEU A 157 1.31 12.01 -12.10
N ARG A 158 2.55 11.67 -11.76
CA ARG A 158 3.72 12.52 -12.01
C ARG A 158 4.12 12.61 -13.49
N SER A 159 3.93 11.52 -14.24
CA SER A 159 4.53 11.34 -15.58
C SER A 159 3.52 11.40 -16.73
N GLY A 160 2.25 11.08 -16.48
CA GLY A 160 1.23 10.90 -17.51
C GLY A 160 1.49 9.72 -18.46
N ARG A 161 2.45 8.84 -18.13
CA ARG A 161 2.88 7.70 -18.95
C ARG A 161 1.78 6.65 -19.10
N ALA A 162 1.39 6.35 -20.35
CA ALA A 162 0.29 5.42 -20.65
C ALA A 162 0.60 3.96 -20.29
N ASP A 163 1.86 3.53 -20.40
CA ASP A 163 2.31 2.21 -19.98
C ASP A 163 2.23 2.03 -18.47
N ILE A 164 2.60 3.04 -17.68
CA ILE A 164 2.42 3.03 -16.22
C ILE A 164 0.93 2.97 -15.87
N PHE A 165 0.07 3.75 -16.54
CA PHE A 165 -1.37 3.69 -16.32
C PHE A 165 -1.92 2.27 -16.51
N ARG A 166 -1.60 1.64 -17.64
CA ARG A 166 -2.10 0.28 -17.97
C ARG A 166 -1.61 -0.75 -16.97
N PHE A 167 -0.39 -0.62 -16.47
CA PHE A 167 0.16 -1.50 -15.44
C PHE A 167 -0.57 -1.29 -14.09
N ALA A 168 -0.74 -0.04 -13.66
CA ALA A 168 -1.46 0.31 -12.43
C ALA A 168 -2.95 -0.09 -12.48
N GLU A 169 -3.58 0.07 -13.64
CA GLU A 169 -4.95 -0.38 -13.91
C GLU A 169 -5.08 -1.89 -13.79
N ALA A 170 -4.17 -2.66 -14.41
CA ALA A 170 -4.17 -4.12 -14.31
C ALA A 170 -3.98 -4.58 -12.85
N MET A 171 -3.07 -3.95 -12.10
CA MET A 171 -2.89 -4.21 -10.67
C MET A 171 -4.15 -3.89 -9.88
N THR A 172 -4.75 -2.73 -10.08
CA THR A 172 -5.99 -2.32 -9.40
C THR A 172 -7.14 -3.30 -9.67
N ARG A 173 -7.30 -3.76 -10.92
CA ARG A 173 -8.30 -4.75 -11.33
C ARG A 173 -8.04 -6.14 -10.79
N HIS A 174 -6.81 -6.44 -10.39
CA HIS A 174 -6.47 -7.68 -9.70
C HIS A 174 -6.66 -7.54 -8.20
N THR A 175 -5.92 -6.63 -7.56
CA THR A 175 -5.78 -6.54 -6.11
C THR A 175 -7.07 -6.07 -5.44
N GLY A 176 -7.90 -5.29 -6.13
CA GLY A 176 -9.22 -4.90 -5.63
C GLY A 176 -10.30 -5.98 -5.77
N GLU A 177 -10.04 -7.08 -6.48
CA GLU A 177 -11.04 -8.11 -6.84
C GLU A 177 -10.64 -9.51 -6.34
N VAL A 178 -9.46 -9.99 -6.73
CA VAL A 178 -8.99 -11.35 -6.44
C VAL A 178 -8.45 -11.44 -5.00
N ASP A 179 -7.73 -10.42 -4.55
CA ASP A 179 -7.07 -10.41 -3.24
C ASP A 179 -7.99 -9.93 -2.11
N VAL A 180 -9.25 -9.58 -2.42
CA VAL A 180 -10.25 -9.06 -1.47
C VAL A 180 -11.48 -9.96 -1.44
N TYR A 181 -12.09 -10.07 -0.26
CA TYR A 181 -13.37 -10.77 -0.10
C TYR A 181 -14.54 -9.80 -0.21
N HIS A 182 -15.51 -10.14 -1.07
CA HIS A 182 -16.70 -9.33 -1.37
C HIS A 182 -17.98 -9.87 -0.70
N LEU A 183 -17.89 -11.05 -0.08
CA LEU A 183 -18.98 -11.73 0.62
C LEU A 183 -18.45 -12.61 1.74
N GLY A 184 -19.37 -13.15 2.54
CA GLY A 184 -19.03 -14.06 3.63
C GLY A 184 -18.43 -13.35 4.85
N PRO A 185 -17.82 -14.11 5.79
CA PRO A 185 -17.38 -13.59 7.08
C PRO A 185 -16.18 -12.65 7.00
N TRP A 186 -15.46 -12.62 5.88
CA TRP A 186 -14.29 -11.75 5.68
C TRP A 186 -14.55 -10.62 4.69
N LYS A 187 -15.83 -10.35 4.35
CA LYS A 187 -16.18 -9.28 3.43
C LYS A 187 -15.49 -7.96 3.82
N GLY A 188 -14.79 -7.36 2.87
CA GLY A 188 -14.06 -6.10 3.05
C GLY A 188 -12.65 -6.26 3.60
N LEU A 189 -12.18 -7.48 3.87
CA LEU A 189 -10.77 -7.78 4.15
C LEU A 189 -10.08 -8.28 2.89
N GLY A 190 -8.79 -7.97 2.74
CA GLY A 190 -7.94 -8.62 1.76
C GLY A 190 -6.99 -9.64 2.38
N SER A 191 -6.46 -10.55 1.57
CA SER A 191 -5.55 -11.59 2.00
C SER A 191 -4.09 -11.17 1.79
N ARG A 192 -3.28 -11.28 2.84
CA ARG A 192 -1.83 -11.09 2.74
C ARG A 192 -1.19 -12.00 1.67
N HIS A 193 -0.15 -11.48 1.03
CA HIS A 193 0.71 -12.14 0.05
C HIS A 193 1.04 -13.61 0.35
N ASN A 194 0.92 -14.47 -0.66
CA ASN A 194 1.05 -15.92 -0.54
C ASN A 194 1.17 -16.63 -1.91
N VAL A 195 1.51 -17.93 -1.91
CA VAL A 195 1.46 -18.81 -3.11
C VAL A 195 0.11 -18.77 -3.82
N GLN A 196 -0.97 -18.64 -3.06
CA GLN A 196 -2.31 -18.37 -3.59
C GLN A 196 -2.77 -16.99 -3.14
N HIS A 197 -3.44 -16.24 -4.01
CA HIS A 197 -4.02 -14.92 -3.72
C HIS A 197 -4.91 -14.85 -2.46
N TRP A 198 -5.40 -16.00 -1.97
CA TRP A 198 -6.25 -16.11 -0.77
C TRP A 198 -5.67 -17.06 0.29
N GLY A 199 -4.42 -17.51 0.16
CA GLY A 199 -3.86 -18.60 0.96
C GLY A 199 -3.53 -18.23 2.41
N CYS A 200 -3.04 -17.01 2.64
CA CYS A 200 -2.62 -16.55 3.96
C CYS A 200 -3.80 -16.34 4.93
N SER A 201 -3.62 -16.62 6.21
CA SER A 201 -4.64 -16.40 7.26
C SER A 201 -4.72 -14.98 7.80
N ALA A 202 -3.75 -14.13 7.47
CA ALA A 202 -3.80 -12.70 7.72
C ALA A 202 -4.77 -12.03 6.73
N LYS A 203 -6.05 -11.98 7.11
CA LYS A 203 -7.10 -11.21 6.40
C LYS A 203 -7.19 -9.82 7.02
N GLN A 204 -6.81 -8.77 6.30
CA GLN A 204 -6.57 -7.45 6.86
C GLN A 204 -7.05 -6.32 5.94
N LEU A 205 -7.35 -5.17 6.53
CA LEU A 205 -7.78 -3.97 5.79
C LEU A 205 -6.67 -3.33 4.96
N ARG A 206 -5.41 -3.51 5.38
CA ARG A 206 -4.24 -2.95 4.68
C ARG A 206 -4.09 -3.43 3.22
N ILE A 207 -4.74 -4.53 2.87
CA ILE A 207 -4.77 -5.10 1.53
C ILE A 207 -5.97 -4.57 0.74
N SER A 208 -7.15 -4.53 1.37
CA SER A 208 -8.40 -4.05 0.76
C SER A 208 -8.53 -2.53 0.73
N THR A 209 -7.59 -1.80 1.31
CA THR A 209 -7.67 -0.35 1.50
C THR A 209 -8.05 0.40 0.22
N PRO A 210 -8.98 1.36 0.29
CA PRO A 210 -9.38 2.16 -0.86
C PRO A 210 -8.30 3.15 -1.27
N ALA A 211 -7.30 3.41 -0.42
CA ALA A 211 -6.13 4.21 -0.79
C ALA A 211 -5.52 3.77 -2.13
N TYR A 212 -5.57 2.47 -2.44
CA TYR A 212 -5.02 1.91 -3.69
C TYR A 212 -5.95 2.03 -4.91
N ARG A 213 -7.25 2.28 -4.70
CA ARG A 213 -8.28 2.25 -5.77
C ARG A 213 -8.89 3.62 -6.06
N ARG A 214 -8.75 4.59 -5.15
CA ARG A 214 -9.21 5.98 -5.34
C ARG A 214 -8.67 6.58 -6.64
N PHE A 215 -7.39 6.36 -6.95
CA PHE A 215 -6.76 6.85 -8.18
C PHE A 215 -7.51 6.37 -9.43
N HIS A 216 -7.67 5.05 -9.58
CA HIS A 216 -8.41 4.47 -10.69
C HIS A 216 -9.82 5.05 -10.77
N TYR A 217 -10.58 5.03 -9.67
CA TYR A 217 -11.96 5.51 -9.64
C TYR A 217 -12.07 6.98 -10.07
N TYR A 218 -11.28 7.89 -9.50
CA TYR A 218 -11.40 9.32 -9.81
C TYR A 218 -10.86 9.69 -11.20
N LEU A 219 -9.92 8.91 -11.75
CA LEU A 219 -9.37 9.14 -13.09
C LEU A 219 -10.24 8.53 -14.21
N THR A 220 -11.04 7.51 -13.93
CA THR A 220 -11.82 6.78 -14.94
C THR A 220 -13.33 6.84 -14.74
N ALA A 221 -13.79 7.22 -13.55
CA ALA A 221 -15.17 7.11 -13.10
C ALA A 221 -15.74 5.68 -13.18
N ASP A 222 -14.88 4.65 -13.16
CA ASP A 222 -15.29 3.25 -13.30
C ASP A 222 -16.25 2.81 -12.19
N GLU A 223 -17.48 2.47 -12.58
CA GLU A 223 -18.54 2.12 -11.64
C GLU A 223 -18.24 0.83 -10.87
N ARG A 224 -17.55 -0.15 -11.47
CA ARG A 224 -17.16 -1.36 -10.73
C ARG A 224 -16.21 -1.05 -9.59
N THR A 225 -15.20 -0.22 -9.81
CA THR A 225 -14.32 0.28 -8.75
C THR A 225 -15.14 1.05 -7.72
N GLY A 226 -16.14 1.81 -8.17
CA GLY A 226 -17.13 2.44 -7.29
C GLY A 226 -17.87 1.43 -6.39
N ASP A 227 -18.34 0.31 -6.92
CA ASP A 227 -18.99 -0.75 -6.15
C ASP A 227 -18.03 -1.34 -5.12
N LEU A 228 -16.79 -1.63 -5.52
CA LEU A 228 -15.74 -2.15 -4.63
C LEU A 228 -15.47 -1.20 -3.46
N LEU A 229 -15.36 0.10 -3.73
CA LEU A 229 -15.17 1.12 -2.69
C LEU A 229 -16.39 1.19 -1.75
N THR A 230 -17.60 1.02 -2.26
CA THR A 230 -18.84 0.99 -1.46
C THR A 230 -18.94 -0.26 -0.59
N GLU A 231 -18.41 -1.40 -1.03
CA GLU A 231 -18.41 -2.64 -0.25
C GLU A 231 -17.58 -2.55 1.04
N LEU A 232 -16.61 -1.62 1.11
CA LEU A 232 -15.70 -1.44 2.25
C LEU A 232 -16.25 -0.56 3.39
N VAL A 233 -17.35 0.17 3.17
CA VAL A 233 -17.84 1.23 4.09
C VAL A 233 -18.04 0.74 5.53
N ASP A 234 -18.46 -0.52 5.69
CA ASP A 234 -18.73 -1.14 6.99
C ASP A 234 -17.64 -2.13 7.44
N SER A 235 -16.43 -2.04 6.86
CA SER A 235 -15.32 -2.92 7.19
C SER A 235 -14.84 -2.81 8.64
N ASP A 236 -15.24 -1.78 9.39
CA ASP A 236 -15.03 -1.70 10.84
C ASP A 236 -15.77 -2.79 11.63
N GLN A 237 -16.82 -3.39 11.06
CA GLN A 237 -17.50 -4.54 11.66
C GLN A 237 -16.63 -5.81 11.68
N ASN A 238 -15.60 -5.90 10.82
CA ASN A 238 -14.78 -7.11 10.70
C ASN A 238 -14.02 -7.45 12.00
N PHE A 239 -13.70 -6.44 12.81
CA PHE A 239 -13.06 -6.62 14.13
C PHE A 239 -13.93 -7.40 15.13
N LEU A 240 -15.23 -7.57 14.88
CA LEU A 240 -16.10 -8.47 15.66
C LEU A 240 -15.89 -9.95 15.31
N GLY A 241 -15.57 -10.23 14.04
CA GLY A 241 -15.45 -11.59 13.51
C GLY A 241 -14.01 -12.10 13.46
N LEU A 242 -13.04 -11.20 13.29
CA LEU A 242 -11.63 -11.54 13.17
C LEU A 242 -10.74 -10.47 13.80
N ASP A 243 -9.92 -10.90 14.76
CA ASP A 243 -8.83 -10.08 15.30
C ASP A 243 -7.56 -10.32 14.45
N PRO A 244 -7.01 -9.27 13.80
CA PRO A 244 -5.83 -9.41 12.94
C PRO A 244 -4.56 -9.75 13.72
N VAL A 245 -4.52 -9.53 15.03
CA VAL A 245 -3.36 -9.82 15.90
C VAL A 245 -3.57 -11.00 16.84
N ARG A 246 -4.63 -11.81 16.62
CA ARG A 246 -5.04 -12.94 17.48
C ARG A 246 -3.92 -13.93 17.84
N LYS A 247 -2.88 -14.07 17.00
CA LYS A 247 -1.76 -14.99 17.22
C LYS A 247 -0.59 -14.37 17.99
N VAL A 248 -0.48 -13.04 17.98
CA VAL A 248 0.70 -12.31 18.52
C VAL A 248 0.35 -11.40 19.70
N ARG A 249 -0.93 -11.21 20.00
CA ARG A 249 -1.37 -10.43 21.15
C ARG A 249 -1.04 -11.15 22.48
N PRO A 250 -0.58 -10.43 23.52
CA PRO A 250 -0.22 -11.05 24.80
C PRO A 250 -1.36 -11.74 25.55
N ASP A 251 -2.60 -11.34 25.28
CA ASP A 251 -3.83 -11.79 25.95
C ASP A 251 -4.75 -12.61 25.02
N ALA A 252 -4.17 -13.33 24.05
CA ALA A 252 -4.90 -14.11 23.05
C ALA A 252 -5.89 -15.12 23.67
N GLU A 253 -5.52 -15.74 24.80
CA GLU A 253 -6.34 -16.73 25.49
C GLU A 253 -7.66 -16.14 26.02
N THR A 254 -7.62 -14.90 26.48
CA THR A 254 -8.71 -14.24 27.22
C THR A 254 -9.46 -13.20 26.40
N TYR A 255 -8.85 -12.65 25.35
CA TYR A 255 -9.50 -11.63 24.54
C TYR A 255 -10.75 -12.16 23.85
N ARG A 256 -11.84 -11.42 23.96
CA ARG A 256 -13.06 -11.64 23.20
C ARG A 256 -13.48 -10.29 22.61
N PRO A 257 -13.80 -10.20 21.31
CA PRO A 257 -14.24 -8.96 20.70
C PRO A 257 -15.40 -8.33 21.50
N ASN A 258 -15.19 -7.10 21.94
CA ASN A 258 -16.21 -6.32 22.63
C ASN A 258 -16.59 -5.15 21.72
N ARG A 259 -17.87 -5.09 21.33
CA ARG A 259 -18.39 -4.05 20.43
C ARG A 259 -18.12 -2.62 20.89
N GLY A 260 -17.99 -2.37 22.19
CA GLY A 260 -17.65 -1.06 22.75
C GLY A 260 -16.15 -0.81 22.98
N ALA A 261 -15.28 -1.78 22.68
CA ALA A 261 -13.84 -1.72 22.97
C ALA A 261 -13.03 -2.71 22.10
N LEU A 262 -13.09 -2.56 20.77
CA LEU A 262 -12.33 -3.37 19.82
C LEU A 262 -10.89 -2.85 19.71
N GLY A 263 -9.90 -3.74 19.77
CA GLY A 263 -8.51 -3.36 19.48
C GLY A 263 -8.36 -3.00 18.00
N VAL A 264 -7.93 -1.76 17.72
CA VAL A 264 -7.66 -1.28 16.35
C VAL A 264 -6.28 -0.64 16.33
N GLY A 265 -5.40 -1.17 15.47
CA GLY A 265 -4.08 -0.59 15.25
C GLY A 265 -4.18 0.81 14.62
N LEU A 266 -3.45 1.78 15.15
CA LEU A 266 -3.46 3.17 14.66
C LEU A 266 -2.66 3.36 13.36
N GLY A 267 -2.07 2.28 12.84
CA GLY A 267 -1.33 2.23 11.58
C GLY A 267 -2.13 1.54 10.47
N THR A 268 -1.86 0.26 10.27
CA THR A 268 -2.43 -0.56 9.18
C THR A 268 -3.96 -0.58 9.15
N ASP A 269 -4.59 -0.66 10.33
CA ASP A 269 -6.04 -0.77 10.44
C ASP A 269 -6.71 0.60 10.33
N TRP A 270 -6.37 1.53 11.23
CA TRP A 270 -6.98 2.86 11.22
C TRP A 270 -6.65 3.65 9.96
N GLY A 271 -5.44 3.56 9.40
CA GLY A 271 -5.11 4.20 8.13
C GLY A 271 -6.04 3.73 7.00
N SER A 272 -6.36 2.43 6.97
CA SER A 272 -7.33 1.87 6.01
C SER A 272 -8.77 2.30 6.32
N LEU A 273 -9.19 2.31 7.59
CA LEU A 273 -10.53 2.80 7.98
C LEU A 273 -10.71 4.29 7.67
N ALA A 274 -9.70 5.11 7.92
CA ALA A 274 -9.69 6.52 7.58
C ALA A 274 -9.83 6.72 6.06
N ALA A 275 -9.09 5.94 5.26
CA ALA A 275 -9.23 5.94 3.80
C ALA A 275 -10.65 5.56 3.36
N ILE A 276 -11.26 4.55 3.98
CA ILE A 276 -12.64 4.10 3.74
C ILE A 276 -13.63 5.21 3.99
N TRP A 277 -13.59 5.81 5.17
CA TRP A 277 -14.55 6.83 5.55
C TRP A 277 -14.37 8.13 4.78
N LEU A 278 -13.11 8.51 4.49
CA LEU A 278 -12.81 9.67 3.63
C LEU A 278 -13.39 9.45 2.23
N THR A 279 -13.09 8.31 1.61
CA THR A 279 -13.55 7.99 0.24
C THR A 279 -15.08 7.94 0.15
N ASP A 280 -15.75 7.30 1.11
CA ASP A 280 -17.20 7.25 1.12
C ASP A 280 -17.83 8.64 1.33
N TRP A 281 -17.24 9.45 2.21
CA TRP A 281 -17.71 10.80 2.44
C TRP A 281 -17.54 11.69 1.19
N GLU A 282 -16.39 11.63 0.52
CA GLU A 282 -16.14 12.34 -0.74
C GLU A 282 -17.16 11.97 -1.84
N ARG A 283 -17.46 10.67 -1.98
CA ARG A 283 -18.31 10.15 -3.05
C ARG A 283 -19.80 10.38 -2.82
N THR A 284 -20.25 10.33 -1.57
CA THR A 284 -21.69 10.22 -1.26
C THR A 284 -22.21 11.30 -0.30
N GLY A 285 -21.32 12.00 0.39
CA GLY A 285 -21.70 12.91 1.47
C GLY A 285 -22.18 12.20 2.75
N ASN A 286 -21.90 10.89 2.92
CA ASN A 286 -22.40 10.08 4.03
C ASN A 286 -21.97 10.65 5.41
N PRO A 287 -22.92 11.11 6.25
CA PRO A 287 -22.58 11.69 7.55
C PRO A 287 -22.03 10.66 8.53
N ARG A 288 -22.36 9.36 8.42
CA ARG A 288 -21.81 8.32 9.31
C ARG A 288 -20.31 8.18 9.10
N SER A 289 -19.86 8.11 7.86
CA SER A 289 -18.45 8.01 7.50
C SER A 289 -17.69 9.27 7.93
N ARG A 290 -18.24 10.45 7.63
CA ARG A 290 -17.72 11.73 8.14
C ARG A 290 -17.53 11.71 9.66
N ASP A 291 -18.58 11.37 10.41
CA ASP A 291 -18.56 11.49 11.88
C ASP A 291 -17.58 10.49 12.52
N ARG A 292 -17.40 9.30 11.92
CA ARG A 292 -16.37 8.33 12.33
C ARG A 292 -14.96 8.81 12.06
N LEU A 293 -14.72 9.31 10.85
CA LEU A 293 -13.42 9.86 10.46
C LEU A 293 -13.02 11.01 11.37
N LEU A 294 -13.83 12.06 11.42
CA LEU A 294 -13.56 13.25 12.24
C LEU A 294 -13.51 12.90 13.72
N GLY A 295 -14.35 11.97 14.17
CA GLY A 295 -14.38 11.57 15.56
C GLY A 295 -13.12 10.83 16.00
N THR A 296 -12.68 9.86 15.20
CA THR A 296 -11.45 9.11 15.48
C THR A 296 -10.19 9.96 15.30
N MET A 297 -10.17 10.91 14.36
CA MET A 297 -9.10 11.92 14.26
C MET A 297 -8.96 12.72 15.55
N ALA A 298 -10.06 13.27 16.06
CA ALA A 298 -10.06 14.03 17.30
C ALA A 298 -9.63 13.18 18.50
N ASP A 299 -10.04 11.91 18.56
CA ASP A 299 -9.64 11.00 19.62
C ASP A 299 -8.13 10.67 19.57
N ILE A 300 -7.57 10.48 18.36
CA ILE A 300 -6.12 10.30 18.19
C ILE A 300 -5.36 11.56 18.64
N GLY A 301 -5.86 12.74 18.32
CA GLY A 301 -5.30 14.01 18.83
C GLY A 301 -5.32 14.09 20.35
N ALA A 302 -6.34 13.53 20.99
CA ALA A 302 -6.52 13.51 22.44
C ALA A 302 -5.71 12.42 23.18
N LEU A 303 -5.25 11.37 22.48
CA LEU A 303 -4.36 10.37 23.06
C LEU A 303 -3.04 11.01 23.50
N LYS A 304 -2.57 10.66 24.71
CA LYS A 304 -1.33 11.18 25.29
C LYS A 304 -0.12 11.07 24.36
N TYR A 305 -0.02 9.95 23.64
CA TYR A 305 1.08 9.66 22.72
C TYR A 305 0.64 9.67 21.24
N GLY A 306 -0.57 10.15 20.92
CA GLY A 306 -1.08 10.18 19.55
C GLY A 306 -0.96 8.82 18.85
N PHE A 307 -0.39 8.81 17.64
CA PHE A 307 -0.12 7.59 16.87
C PHE A 307 0.90 6.64 17.51
N LEU A 308 1.80 7.12 18.38
CA LEU A 308 2.76 6.26 19.09
C LEU A 308 2.06 5.32 20.08
N THR A 309 0.79 5.58 20.42
CA THR A 309 -0.07 4.66 21.20
C THR A 309 -0.17 3.27 20.56
N GLY A 310 -0.08 3.20 19.23
CA GLY A 310 -0.01 1.97 18.44
C GLY A 310 -1.35 1.26 18.24
N GLU A 311 -2.14 1.12 19.30
CA GLU A 311 -3.47 0.50 19.28
C GLU A 311 -4.39 1.22 20.27
N ALA A 312 -5.61 1.54 19.85
CA ALA A 312 -6.64 2.12 20.70
C ALA A 312 -7.88 1.21 20.77
N LEU A 313 -8.72 1.40 21.78
CA LEU A 313 -9.97 0.66 21.95
C LEU A 313 -11.12 1.42 21.27
N TYR A 314 -11.70 0.82 20.24
CA TYR A 314 -12.74 1.40 19.40
C TYR A 314 -14.14 0.98 19.85
N ASP A 315 -15.00 1.96 20.10
CA ASP A 315 -16.44 1.74 20.25
C ASP A 315 -17.09 1.76 18.87
N LEU A 316 -17.50 0.58 18.39
CA LEU A 316 -18.04 0.39 17.05
C LEU A 316 -19.37 1.10 16.85
N ASP A 317 -20.19 1.24 17.89
CA ASP A 317 -21.48 1.92 17.78
C ASP A 317 -21.31 3.43 17.71
N LYS A 318 -20.44 3.97 18.57
CA LYS A 318 -20.17 5.42 18.62
C LYS A 318 -19.25 5.90 17.50
N GLY A 319 -18.39 5.03 16.98
CA GLY A 319 -17.37 5.43 16.01
C GLY A 319 -16.27 6.29 16.65
N ARG A 320 -15.87 5.96 17.88
CA ARG A 320 -14.93 6.74 18.71
C ARG A 320 -13.92 5.82 19.38
N PHE A 321 -12.74 6.34 19.68
CA PHE A 321 -11.76 5.65 20.50
C PHE A 321 -11.87 6.04 21.97
N ASP A 322 -11.56 5.10 22.86
CA ASP A 322 -11.15 5.42 24.21
C ASP A 322 -9.79 6.12 24.19
N THR A 323 -9.72 7.29 24.85
CA THR A 323 -8.52 8.13 24.88
C THR A 323 -7.71 7.96 26.17
N GLY A 324 -8.08 7.00 27.02
CA GLY A 324 -7.44 6.77 28.33
C GLY A 324 -6.20 5.85 28.26
N ARG A 325 -5.95 5.22 27.11
CA ARG A 325 -4.83 4.28 26.95
C ARG A 325 -3.49 5.01 26.90
N GLU A 326 -2.65 4.76 27.90
CA GLU A 326 -1.30 5.30 27.99
C GLU A 326 -0.25 4.20 27.78
N GLN A 327 0.10 3.96 26.52
CA GLN A 327 1.18 3.03 26.14
C GLN A 327 1.92 3.59 24.93
N ILE A 328 3.08 3.01 24.62
CA ILE A 328 3.76 3.23 23.34
C ILE A 328 3.99 1.87 22.71
N SER A 329 3.54 1.70 21.48
CA SER A 329 3.69 0.49 20.68
C SER A 329 3.89 0.90 19.23
N VAL A 330 5.12 0.77 18.74
CA VAL A 330 5.50 1.21 17.39
C VAL A 330 5.81 -0.01 16.54
N SER A 331 5.31 0.00 15.31
CA SER A 331 5.59 -1.03 14.30
C SER A 331 5.99 -0.36 13.00
N HIS A 332 7.04 -0.87 12.37
CA HIS A 332 7.49 -0.49 11.03
C HIS A 332 6.43 -0.67 9.94
N LEU A 333 5.39 -1.48 10.17
CA LEU A 333 4.29 -1.65 9.20
C LEU A 333 3.26 -0.51 9.26
N SER A 334 3.27 0.31 10.31
CA SER A 334 2.16 1.25 10.58
C SER A 334 2.00 2.30 9.48
N ALA A 335 3.10 2.79 8.91
CA ALA A 335 3.07 3.91 7.97
C ALA A 335 3.05 3.49 6.49
N VAL A 336 3.26 2.22 6.17
CA VAL A 336 3.65 1.75 4.82
C VAL A 336 2.50 1.13 4.01
N PHE A 337 1.25 1.33 4.46
CA PHE A 337 0.01 0.87 3.80
C PHE A 337 -0.99 2.02 3.56
N GLY A 338 -0.49 3.20 3.18
CA GLY A 338 -1.33 4.37 2.88
C GLY A 338 -1.56 5.37 4.02
N LEU A 339 -1.05 5.11 5.24
CA LEU A 339 -1.26 6.01 6.38
C LEU A 339 -0.68 7.40 6.13
N VAL A 340 0.53 7.49 5.55
CA VAL A 340 1.19 8.77 5.29
C VAL A 340 0.37 9.62 4.33
N GLU A 341 -0.08 8.99 3.25
CA GLU A 341 -0.87 9.62 2.18
C GLU A 341 -2.18 10.15 2.75
N ILE A 342 -2.91 9.30 3.48
CA ILE A 342 -4.20 9.65 4.06
C ILE A 342 -4.06 10.70 5.16
N CYS A 343 -3.08 10.59 6.06
CA CYS A 343 -2.86 11.60 7.09
C CYS A 343 -2.47 12.97 6.48
N SER A 344 -1.64 12.98 5.44
CA SER A 344 -1.27 14.20 4.73
C SER A 344 -2.52 14.88 4.12
N GLU A 345 -3.35 14.11 3.40
CA GLU A 345 -4.62 14.62 2.86
C GLU A 345 -5.57 15.14 3.96
N LEU A 346 -5.73 14.37 5.05
CA LEU A 346 -6.63 14.75 6.14
C LEU A 346 -6.22 16.05 6.83
N VAL A 347 -4.92 16.28 7.03
CA VAL A 347 -4.42 17.52 7.63
C VAL A 347 -4.75 18.74 6.76
N ASP A 348 -4.71 18.60 5.44
CA ASP A 348 -5.03 19.70 4.53
C ASP A 348 -6.54 19.89 4.31
N LEU A 349 -7.33 18.80 4.39
CA LEU A 349 -8.79 18.83 4.21
C LEU A 349 -9.55 19.23 5.48
N VAL A 350 -9.01 18.93 6.67
CA VAL A 350 -9.70 19.08 7.95
C VAL A 350 -8.84 19.87 8.94
N ALA A 351 -9.35 21.01 9.39
CA ALA A 351 -8.69 21.81 10.42
C ALA A 351 -8.86 21.17 11.82
N ASP A 352 -7.94 20.27 12.18
CA ASP A 352 -7.81 19.68 13.52
C ASP A 352 -6.35 19.80 14.01
N PRO A 353 -6.03 20.84 14.82
CA PRO A 353 -4.65 21.08 15.26
C PRO A 353 -4.12 20.01 16.22
N GLU A 354 -4.98 19.30 16.95
CA GLU A 354 -4.54 18.24 17.85
C GLU A 354 -4.19 16.97 17.08
N PHE A 355 -4.97 16.65 16.05
CA PHE A 355 -4.63 15.58 15.11
C PHE A 355 -3.33 15.90 14.34
N GLU A 356 -3.18 17.11 13.80
CA GLU A 356 -1.95 17.52 13.11
C GLU A 356 -0.74 17.42 14.06
N ARG A 357 -0.87 17.87 15.31
CA ARG A 357 0.19 17.72 16.33
C ARG A 357 0.56 16.26 16.56
N ALA A 358 -0.42 15.36 16.67
CA ALA A 358 -0.19 13.93 16.86
C ALA A 358 0.51 13.31 15.64
N TRP A 359 0.12 13.69 14.42
CA TRP A 359 0.75 13.23 13.19
C TRP A 359 2.20 13.73 13.07
N LEU A 360 2.44 15.03 13.31
CA LEU A 360 3.79 15.62 13.31
C LEU A 360 4.70 15.02 14.39
N GLN A 361 4.15 14.69 15.56
CA GLN A 361 4.90 13.98 16.60
C GLN A 361 5.41 12.63 16.09
N TYR A 362 4.53 11.84 15.46
CA TYR A 362 4.91 10.55 14.88
C TYR A 362 5.97 10.71 13.79
N CYS A 363 5.73 11.64 12.86
CA CYS A 363 6.63 11.88 11.74
C CYS A 363 8.04 12.31 12.17
N ARG A 364 8.13 13.19 13.18
CA ARG A 364 9.41 13.68 13.70
C ARG A 364 10.16 12.61 14.49
N LEU A 365 9.45 11.83 15.30
CA LEU A 365 10.09 10.93 16.28
C LEU A 365 10.45 9.56 15.72
N PHE A 366 9.80 9.09 14.66
CA PHE A 366 10.01 7.72 14.15
C PHE A 366 11.47 7.44 13.79
N LEU A 367 12.16 8.36 13.11
CA LEU A 367 13.59 8.28 12.79
C LEU A 367 14.45 9.25 13.61
N ALA A 368 13.93 9.74 14.74
CA ALA A 368 14.71 10.56 15.67
C ALA A 368 15.76 9.73 16.40
N SER A 369 16.77 10.42 16.97
CA SER A 369 17.72 9.75 17.84
C SER A 369 17.03 9.20 19.09
N LYS A 370 17.63 8.20 19.75
CA LYS A 370 17.09 7.67 21.00
C LYS A 370 16.99 8.75 22.08
N GLU A 371 17.93 9.69 22.08
CA GLU A 371 17.93 10.83 23.01
C GLU A 371 16.73 11.75 22.77
N GLU A 372 16.45 12.12 21.52
CA GLU A 372 15.29 12.94 21.14
C GLU A 372 13.96 12.22 21.47
N GLN A 373 13.90 10.90 21.29
CA GLN A 373 12.74 10.09 21.66
C GLN A 373 12.52 10.07 23.17
N VAL A 374 13.58 9.82 23.96
CA VAL A 374 13.51 9.83 25.43
C VAL A 374 13.12 11.22 25.94
N GLU A 375 13.64 12.28 25.36
CA GLU A 375 13.25 13.66 25.71
C GLU A 375 11.77 13.92 25.43
N ALA A 376 11.26 13.45 24.28
CA ALA A 376 9.89 13.73 23.85
C ALA A 376 8.83 12.86 24.55
N VAL A 377 9.11 11.57 24.79
CA VAL A 377 8.10 10.60 25.27
C VAL A 377 8.56 9.74 26.44
N GLY A 378 9.74 10.01 27.00
CA GLY A 378 10.25 9.38 28.23
C GLY A 378 10.92 8.02 28.05
N GLN A 379 10.93 7.46 26.84
CA GLN A 379 11.58 6.19 26.53
C GLN A 379 12.00 6.13 25.04
N PRO A 380 13.01 5.32 24.67
CA PRO A 380 13.30 5.08 23.26
C PRO A 380 12.14 4.34 22.61
N LEU A 381 11.97 4.53 21.30
CA LEU A 381 11.02 3.76 20.51
C LEU A 381 11.68 2.44 20.07
N GLU A 382 10.91 1.35 20.15
CA GLU A 382 11.29 0.04 19.63
C GLU A 382 10.52 -0.25 18.32
N GLY A 383 10.90 -1.30 17.58
CA GLY A 383 10.18 -1.70 16.37
C GLY A 383 10.41 -0.80 15.15
N ILE A 384 11.44 0.05 15.18
CA ILE A 384 11.85 0.90 14.04
C ILE A 384 12.67 0.06 13.05
N TYR A 385 12.12 -0.11 11.86
CA TYR A 385 12.76 -0.73 10.68
C TYR A 385 12.34 0.07 9.43
N LEU A 386 12.84 -0.34 8.25
CA LEU A 386 12.53 0.29 6.96
C LEU A 386 12.89 1.80 6.94
N THR A 387 14.12 2.15 7.33
CA THR A 387 14.59 3.55 7.44
C THR A 387 14.36 4.34 6.15
N GLN A 388 14.70 3.78 4.99
CA GLN A 388 14.48 4.43 3.70
C GLN A 388 12.99 4.70 3.44
N ALA A 389 12.11 3.75 3.73
CA ALA A 389 10.66 3.90 3.57
C ALA A 389 10.13 5.04 4.45
N HIS A 390 10.61 5.14 5.69
CA HIS A 390 10.14 6.13 6.67
C HIS A 390 10.82 7.50 6.51
N SER A 391 11.77 7.66 5.61
CA SER A 391 12.35 8.98 5.29
C SER A 391 11.28 10.01 4.88
N ARG A 392 10.20 9.55 4.24
CA ARG A 392 9.05 10.38 3.82
C ARG A 392 8.24 10.94 5.00
N LEU A 393 8.23 10.27 6.15
CA LEU A 393 7.68 10.83 7.39
C LEU A 393 8.51 12.04 7.84
N THR A 394 9.83 11.88 7.90
CA THR A 394 10.74 12.95 8.27
C THR A 394 10.66 14.12 7.28
N ALA A 395 10.56 13.82 5.98
CA ALA A 395 10.36 14.83 4.92
C ALA A 395 9.05 15.62 5.11
N TYR A 396 7.95 14.94 5.46
CA TYR A 396 6.68 15.61 5.75
C TYR A 396 6.82 16.56 6.94
N ALA A 397 7.40 16.09 8.05
CA ALA A 397 7.66 16.93 9.21
C ALA A 397 8.57 18.13 8.86
N ALA A 398 9.62 17.92 8.08
CA ALA A 398 10.52 18.97 7.62
C ALA A 398 9.79 20.05 6.81
N ALA A 399 8.92 19.65 5.87
CA ALA A 399 8.15 20.58 5.05
C ALA A 399 7.15 21.40 5.89
N ARG A 400 6.37 20.74 6.77
CA ARG A 400 5.39 21.43 7.64
C ARG A 400 6.03 22.37 8.65
N LEU A 401 7.18 21.99 9.20
CA LEU A 401 7.91 22.78 10.19
C LEU A 401 8.91 23.77 9.58
N GLN A 402 9.11 23.72 8.26
CA GLN A 402 10.16 24.47 7.55
C GLN A 402 11.56 24.24 8.14
N ASP A 403 11.84 22.99 8.52
CA ASP A 403 13.04 22.59 9.24
C ASP A 403 14.07 21.95 8.30
N ARG A 404 15.20 22.64 8.11
CA ARG A 404 16.29 22.19 7.24
C ARG A 404 17.03 20.97 7.78
N ASP A 405 17.17 20.85 9.11
CA ASP A 405 17.91 19.75 9.72
C ASP A 405 17.10 18.45 9.59
N LEU A 406 15.77 18.54 9.73
CA LEU A 406 14.88 17.42 9.40
C LEU A 406 14.92 17.07 7.91
N ALA A 407 14.99 18.06 7.00
CA ALA A 407 15.10 17.80 5.57
C ALA A 407 16.41 17.07 5.22
N SER A 408 17.53 17.46 5.83
CA SER A 408 18.81 16.74 5.70
C SER A 408 18.68 15.31 6.21
N ARG A 409 18.12 15.13 7.41
CA ARG A 409 17.90 13.81 8.01
C ARG A 409 17.05 12.91 7.11
N ALA A 410 16.02 13.45 6.46
CA ALA A 410 15.19 12.68 5.53
C ALA A 410 16.02 12.14 4.35
N TRP A 411 16.86 12.97 3.73
CA TRP A 411 17.75 12.54 2.66
C TRP A 411 18.85 11.58 3.13
N ASP A 412 19.41 11.80 4.32
CA ASP A 412 20.40 10.90 4.93
C ASP A 412 19.78 9.52 5.19
N SER A 413 18.60 9.47 5.82
CA SER A 413 17.84 8.23 6.05
C SER A 413 17.43 7.54 4.76
N PHE A 414 17.11 8.28 3.69
CA PHE A 414 16.87 7.70 2.37
C PHE A 414 18.14 7.08 1.78
N ALA A 415 19.29 7.75 1.94
CA ALA A 415 20.58 7.34 1.42
C ALA A 415 21.21 6.15 2.17
N GLU A 416 20.85 5.93 3.45
CA GLU A 416 21.20 4.70 4.19
C GLU A 416 20.73 3.43 3.46
N GLY A 417 19.65 3.54 2.68
CA GLY A 417 19.16 2.49 1.79
C GLY A 417 18.04 1.64 2.38
N GLY A 418 17.31 0.95 1.50
CA GLY A 418 16.35 -0.10 1.87
C GLY A 418 17.04 -1.38 2.32
N GLU A 419 16.27 -2.42 2.61
CA GLU A 419 16.82 -3.72 3.01
C GLU A 419 17.67 -4.31 1.88
N HIS A 420 17.23 -4.11 0.64
CA HIS A 420 17.92 -4.65 -0.54
C HIS A 420 18.14 -3.63 -1.68
N LEU A 421 17.55 -2.42 -1.64
CA LEU A 421 17.79 -1.33 -2.61
C LEU A 421 18.75 -0.24 -2.09
N ASN A 422 19.95 -0.64 -1.68
CA ASN A 422 20.96 0.24 -1.07
C ASN A 422 22.28 0.35 -1.87
N HIS A 423 22.35 -0.27 -3.05
CA HIS A 423 23.56 -0.34 -3.86
C HIS A 423 23.29 -0.03 -5.34
N ALA A 424 24.27 0.55 -6.04
CA ALA A 424 24.14 0.91 -7.45
C ALA A 424 23.87 -0.32 -8.36
N SER A 425 24.35 -1.50 -7.98
CA SER A 425 24.10 -2.75 -8.71
C SER A 425 22.64 -3.18 -8.72
N ALA A 426 21.81 -2.68 -7.79
CA ALA A 426 20.38 -2.97 -7.78
C ALA A 426 19.65 -2.35 -8.98
N PHE A 427 20.25 -1.33 -9.59
CA PHE A 427 19.76 -0.64 -10.79
C PHE A 427 20.48 -1.14 -12.06
N SER A 428 20.71 -2.45 -12.13
CA SER A 428 21.32 -3.10 -13.29
C SER A 428 20.63 -4.43 -13.60
N LEU A 429 20.51 -4.78 -14.88
CA LEU A 429 19.98 -6.07 -15.31
C LEU A 429 21.11 -7.07 -15.52
N ARG A 430 20.88 -8.31 -15.08
CA ARG A 430 21.67 -9.48 -15.45
C ARG A 430 20.79 -10.41 -16.24
N LYS A 431 21.23 -10.75 -17.44
CA LYS A 431 20.56 -11.75 -18.26
C LYS A 431 21.06 -13.14 -17.88
N ILE A 432 20.14 -14.03 -17.55
CA ILE A 432 20.38 -15.43 -17.26
C ILE A 432 19.83 -16.25 -18.42
N GLU A 433 20.63 -17.20 -18.91
CA GLU A 433 20.31 -18.02 -20.08
C GLU A 433 20.28 -19.51 -19.74
N PRO A 434 19.61 -20.35 -20.56
CA PRO A 434 19.71 -21.80 -20.44
C PRO A 434 21.18 -22.28 -20.44
N PRO A 435 21.52 -23.35 -19.69
CA PRO A 435 20.62 -24.27 -19.01
C PRO A 435 20.29 -23.91 -17.55
N LEU A 436 20.71 -22.73 -17.05
CA LEU A 436 20.43 -22.32 -15.66
C LEU A 436 18.95 -21.99 -15.42
N VAL A 437 18.24 -21.60 -16.48
CA VAL A 437 16.82 -21.24 -16.50
C VAL A 437 16.13 -21.91 -17.68
N LEU A 438 14.80 -22.02 -17.60
CA LEU A 438 13.97 -22.61 -18.66
C LEU A 438 13.96 -21.76 -19.95
N LEU A 439 13.82 -20.45 -19.79
CA LEU A 439 13.84 -19.44 -20.86
C LEU A 439 14.77 -18.31 -20.44
N PRO A 440 15.38 -17.55 -21.38
CA PRO A 440 16.17 -16.38 -21.03
C PRO A 440 15.35 -15.39 -20.20
N VAL A 441 15.93 -14.91 -19.10
CA VAL A 441 15.29 -13.96 -18.18
C VAL A 441 16.29 -12.89 -17.77
N ASP A 442 15.78 -11.69 -17.51
CA ASP A 442 16.51 -10.63 -16.84
C ASP A 442 16.16 -10.66 -15.35
N GLU A 443 17.19 -10.53 -14.51
CA GLU A 443 17.08 -10.33 -13.09
C GLU A 443 17.76 -9.01 -12.69
N ALA A 444 17.14 -8.29 -11.77
CA ALA A 444 17.76 -7.14 -11.12
C ALA A 444 18.29 -7.61 -9.76
N PRO A 445 19.61 -7.60 -9.51
CA PRO A 445 20.18 -8.06 -8.25
C PRO A 445 19.53 -7.34 -7.07
N THR A 446 19.22 -8.09 -6.02
CA THR A 446 18.66 -7.57 -4.75
C THR A 446 17.31 -6.86 -4.85
N VAL A 447 16.62 -6.85 -6.00
CA VAL A 447 15.27 -6.26 -6.08
C VAL A 447 14.24 -7.16 -5.37
N SER A 448 13.40 -6.54 -4.54
CA SER A 448 12.17 -7.08 -3.98
C SER A 448 11.02 -6.08 -4.21
N THR A 449 9.77 -6.53 -4.13
CA THR A 449 8.60 -5.65 -4.34
C THR A 449 8.41 -4.68 -3.19
N ASN A 450 8.64 -5.14 -1.96
CA ASN A 450 8.69 -4.30 -0.77
C ASN A 450 9.66 -3.13 -0.92
N ASP A 451 10.92 -3.40 -1.26
CA ASP A 451 11.91 -2.34 -1.42
C ASP A 451 11.57 -1.43 -2.59
N THR A 452 11.10 -1.99 -3.72
CA THR A 452 10.74 -1.20 -4.90
C THR A 452 9.63 -0.21 -4.60
N ALA A 453 8.53 -0.67 -4.01
CA ALA A 453 7.39 0.16 -3.69
C ALA A 453 7.77 1.28 -2.72
N GLN A 454 8.48 0.94 -1.63
CA GLN A 454 8.87 1.92 -0.62
C GLN A 454 9.99 2.87 -1.08
N PHE A 455 10.96 2.39 -1.87
CA PHE A 455 11.93 3.26 -2.54
C PHE A 455 11.21 4.26 -3.44
N GLY A 456 10.26 3.78 -4.26
CA GLY A 456 9.48 4.59 -5.17
C GLY A 456 8.70 5.70 -4.44
N LEU A 457 7.94 5.33 -3.42
CA LEU A 457 7.18 6.27 -2.59
C LEU A 457 8.09 7.28 -1.88
N ALA A 458 9.21 6.83 -1.31
CA ALA A 458 10.16 7.71 -0.64
C ALA A 458 10.79 8.72 -1.61
N VAL A 459 11.23 8.30 -2.79
CA VAL A 459 11.73 9.24 -3.82
C VAL A 459 10.68 10.26 -4.19
N ILE A 460 9.46 9.80 -4.48
CA ILE A 460 8.36 10.64 -4.94
C ILE A 460 8.02 11.72 -3.91
N GLN A 461 7.85 11.32 -2.65
CA GLN A 461 7.43 12.21 -1.55
C GLN A 461 8.58 13.10 -1.09
N ASN A 462 9.81 12.58 -0.97
CA ASN A 462 10.96 13.41 -0.58
C ASN A 462 11.25 14.49 -1.64
N LEU A 463 11.14 14.18 -2.93
CA LEU A 463 11.28 15.18 -4.00
C LEU A 463 10.18 16.26 -3.91
N ALA A 464 8.94 15.88 -3.62
CA ALA A 464 7.82 16.81 -3.49
C ALA A 464 7.96 17.73 -2.28
N LEU A 465 8.35 17.19 -1.13
CA LEU A 465 8.36 17.89 0.16
C LEU A 465 9.66 18.65 0.41
N VAL A 466 10.79 18.02 0.13
CA VAL A 466 12.14 18.51 0.51
C VAL A 466 13.15 18.42 -0.64
N GLY A 467 12.69 18.29 -1.89
CA GLY A 467 13.56 18.18 -3.06
C GLY A 467 14.40 19.42 -3.35
N HIS A 468 14.10 20.57 -2.74
CA HIS A 468 14.93 21.78 -2.82
C HIS A 468 16.15 21.75 -1.88
N TYR A 469 16.21 20.77 -0.97
CA TYR A 469 17.37 20.44 -0.14
C TYR A 469 18.18 19.25 -0.69
N LEU A 470 17.81 18.72 -1.86
CA LEU A 470 18.56 17.67 -2.54
C LEU A 470 19.78 18.30 -3.25
N ASP A 471 20.97 17.96 -2.78
CA ASP A 471 22.26 18.42 -3.35
C ASP A 471 22.69 17.66 -4.63
#